data_AF-A0A8H5ALM6-F1
#
_entry.id   AF-A0A8H5ALM6-F1
#
_cell.length_a   1.000
_cell.length_b   1.000
_cell.length_c   1.000
_cell.angle_alpha   90.00
_cell.angle_beta   90.00
_cell.angle_gamma   90.00
#
_symmetry.space_group_name_H-M   'P 1'
#
loop_
_entity.id
_entity.type
_entity.pdbx_description
1 polymer ?
#
loop_
_entity_poly.entity_id
_entity_poly.type
_entity_poly.pdbx_seq_one_letter_code
_entity_poly.pdbx_strand_id
1 'polypeptide(L)'
;ALVEGDEDGVVNWTEVNEALRDALRRVAQKAEMMPDLPEGSTFTVAVELRDDADTPIGHPQHWIPSQPNLQPPNDTSLKQGSSLGGQSTTPIRSVQAGPLFFECWIEQSAPVTS
;
A
#
# COMPACT_ATOMS: atom_id res chain seq x y z
N ALA A 1 -41.73 -6.45 -6.83
CA ALA A 1 -40.55 -7.32 -6.74
C ALA A 1 -39.87 -6.96 -5.44
N LEU A 2 -39.65 -7.96 -4.59
CA LEU A 2 -39.04 -7.78 -3.28
C LEU A 2 -37.62 -7.24 -3.48
N VAL A 3 -37.29 -6.20 -2.72
CA VAL A 3 -35.93 -5.71 -2.54
C VAL A 3 -35.14 -6.90 -1.98
N GLU A 4 -34.11 -7.36 -2.68
CA GLU A 4 -33.17 -8.35 -2.14
C GLU A 4 -32.47 -7.67 -0.96
N GLY A 5 -32.96 -7.96 0.24
CA GLY A 5 -32.37 -7.53 1.49
C GLY A 5 -31.11 -8.33 1.76
N ASP A 6 -30.09 -7.60 2.21
CA ASP A 6 -28.88 -8.03 2.90
C ASP A 6 -28.73 -9.54 3.12
N GLU A 7 -27.77 -10.14 2.41
CA GLU A 7 -27.02 -11.28 2.93
C GLU A 7 -26.12 -10.81 4.10
N ASP A 8 -26.75 -10.33 5.19
CA ASP A 8 -26.12 -9.87 6.43
C ASP A 8 -25.55 -11.07 7.21
N GLY A 9 -24.53 -11.69 6.63
CA GLY A 9 -23.57 -12.50 7.37
C GLY A 9 -22.74 -11.55 8.22
N VAL A 10 -23.06 -11.45 9.51
CA VAL A 10 -22.33 -10.67 10.52
C VAL A 10 -20.82 -10.73 10.24
N VAL A 11 -20.20 -9.58 9.99
CA VAL A 11 -18.75 -9.49 9.72
C VAL A 11 -18.00 -10.15 10.87
N ASN A 12 -17.23 -11.20 10.55
CA ASN A 12 -16.37 -11.86 11.51
C ASN A 12 -15.14 -10.99 11.79
N TRP A 13 -15.31 -9.98 12.64
CA TRP A 13 -14.24 -9.05 13.00
C TRP A 13 -13.02 -9.72 13.62
N THR A 14 -13.20 -10.88 14.26
CA THR A 14 -12.07 -11.67 14.78
C THR A 14 -11.19 -12.16 13.62
N GLU A 15 -11.79 -12.72 12.58
CA GLU A 15 -11.06 -13.16 11.39
C GLU A 15 -10.38 -11.99 10.67
N VAL A 16 -11.08 -10.86 10.51
CA VAL A 16 -10.52 -9.64 9.92
C VAL A 16 -9.27 -9.16 10.69
N ASN A 17 -9.39 -9.05 12.02
CA ASN A 17 -8.31 -8.57 12.88
C ASN A 17 -7.13 -9.55 12.90
N GLU A 18 -7.41 -10.84 12.96
CA GLU A 18 -6.34 -11.85 12.92
C GLU A 18 -5.66 -11.85 11.56
N ALA A 19 -6.39 -11.79 10.45
CA ALA A 19 -5.81 -11.71 9.10
C ALA A 19 -4.90 -10.47 8.92
N LEU A 20 -5.32 -9.31 9.43
CA LEU A 20 -4.51 -8.08 9.41
C LEU A 20 -3.24 -8.22 10.28
N ARG A 21 -3.39 -8.70 11.53
CA ARG A 21 -2.27 -8.94 12.44
C ARG A 21 -1.24 -9.86 11.80
N ASP A 22 -1.71 -10.92 11.17
CA ASP A 22 -0.93 -11.92 10.47
C ASP A 22 -0.15 -11.35 9.28
N ALA A 23 -0.75 -10.41 8.54
CA ALA A 23 -0.07 -9.70 7.46
C ALA A 23 1.06 -8.81 8.00
N LEU A 24 0.79 -8.02 9.04
CA LEU A 24 1.79 -7.15 9.67
C LEU A 24 2.97 -7.95 10.24
N ARG A 25 2.71 -9.11 10.86
CA ARG A 25 3.77 -10.00 11.36
C ARG A 25 4.67 -10.51 10.24
N ARG A 26 4.10 -10.86 9.08
CA ARG A 26 4.89 -11.30 7.92
C ARG A 26 5.71 -10.16 7.30
N VAL A 27 5.16 -8.94 7.27
CA VAL A 27 5.92 -7.74 6.86
C VAL A 27 7.14 -7.57 7.75
N ALA A 28 6.95 -7.57 9.07
CA ALA A 28 8.04 -7.41 10.04
C ALA A 28 9.09 -8.52 9.91
N GLN A 29 8.67 -9.78 9.87
CA GLN A 29 9.57 -10.93 9.70
C GLN A 29 10.38 -10.83 8.40
N LYS A 30 9.76 -10.42 7.29
CA LYS A 30 10.47 -10.28 6.02
C LYS A 30 11.46 -9.13 6.04
N ALA A 31 11.09 -8.00 6.65
CA ALA A 31 11.99 -6.86 6.80
C ALA A 31 13.21 -7.17 7.68
N GLU A 32 13.04 -7.95 8.77
CA GLU A 32 14.15 -8.38 9.65
C GLU A 32 15.20 -9.24 8.93
N MET A 33 14.83 -9.91 7.83
CA MET A 33 15.72 -10.75 7.04
C MET A 33 16.41 -9.98 5.90
N MET A 34 16.13 -8.69 5.74
CA MET A 34 16.72 -7.84 4.70
C MET A 34 18.04 -7.21 5.16
N PRO A 35 18.90 -6.79 4.22
CA PRO A 35 20.11 -6.04 4.55
C PRO A 35 19.78 -4.74 5.30
N ASP A 36 20.75 -4.25 6.08
CA ASP A 36 20.64 -2.97 6.76
C ASP A 36 20.39 -1.83 5.75
N LEU A 37 19.51 -0.90 6.13
CA LEU A 37 19.27 0.31 5.35
C LEU A 37 20.51 1.24 5.43
N PRO A 38 20.78 2.03 4.38
CA PRO A 38 21.84 3.03 4.42
C PRO A 38 21.71 3.96 5.64
N GLU A 39 22.85 4.41 6.18
CA GLU A 39 22.87 5.35 7.30
C GLU A 39 22.07 6.62 6.99
N GLY A 40 21.28 7.09 7.96
CA GLY A 40 20.45 8.29 7.79
C GLY A 40 19.15 8.06 7.01
N SER A 41 18.79 6.81 6.70
CA SER A 41 17.49 6.49 6.09
C SER A 41 16.32 7.00 6.95
N THR A 42 15.34 7.63 6.29
CA THR A 42 14.07 8.08 6.88
C THR A 42 12.89 7.37 6.21
N PHE A 43 11.68 7.54 6.73
CA PHE A 43 10.46 7.00 6.10
C PHE A 43 9.48 8.12 5.73
N THR A 44 8.57 7.79 4.81
CA THR A 44 7.39 8.60 4.48
C THR A 44 6.22 7.67 4.16
N VAL A 45 5.01 8.23 4.05
CA VAL A 45 3.81 7.50 3.64
C VAL A 45 3.24 8.17 2.40
N ALA A 46 2.98 7.36 1.37
CA ALA A 46 2.25 7.77 0.18
C ALA A 46 0.93 6.99 0.12
N VAL A 47 -0.11 7.66 -0.39
CA VAL A 47 -1.42 7.06 -0.62
C VAL A 47 -1.76 7.29 -2.08
N GLU A 48 -1.98 6.21 -2.81
CA GLU A 48 -2.52 6.26 -4.16
C GLU A 48 -4.05 6.30 -4.07
N LEU A 49 -4.63 7.30 -4.72
CA LEU A 49 -6.07 7.47 -4.78
C LEU A 49 -6.60 6.80 -6.05
N ARG A 50 -7.87 6.39 -6.02
CA ARG A 50 -8.56 5.99 -7.25
C ARG A 50 -8.69 7.21 -8.17
N ASP A 51 -8.79 6.97 -9.47
CA ASP A 51 -8.88 8.02 -10.49
C ASP A 51 -10.06 8.99 -10.26
N ASP A 52 -11.14 8.50 -9.66
CA ASP A 52 -12.37 9.25 -9.38
C ASP A 52 -12.44 9.83 -7.97
N ALA A 53 -11.38 9.67 -7.15
CA ALA A 53 -11.38 10.13 -5.78
C ALA A 53 -10.92 11.60 -5.68
N ASP A 54 -11.62 12.37 -4.84
CA ASP A 54 -11.23 13.74 -4.54
C ASP A 54 -9.88 13.78 -3.78
N THR A 55 -9.04 14.74 -4.16
CA THR A 55 -7.82 15.03 -3.38
C THR A 55 -8.20 15.46 -1.95
N PRO A 56 -7.43 15.06 -0.91
CA PRO A 56 -7.76 15.31 0.50
C PRO A 56 -7.53 16.77 0.93
N ILE A 57 -8.09 17.72 0.19
CA ILE A 57 -8.03 19.16 0.47
C ILE A 57 -8.88 19.46 1.70
N GLY A 58 -8.29 20.14 2.68
CA GLY A 58 -8.98 20.52 3.93
C GLY A 58 -8.92 19.45 5.03
N HIS A 59 -8.22 18.33 4.81
CA HIS A 59 -7.91 17.39 5.88
C HIS A 59 -7.00 18.09 6.94
N PRO A 60 -7.23 17.87 8.25
CA PRO A 60 -6.44 18.53 9.30
C PRO A 60 -4.94 18.29 9.17
N GLN A 61 -4.56 17.09 8.73
CA GLN A 61 -3.20 16.78 8.30
C GLN A 61 -3.04 17.18 6.83
N HIS A 62 -2.11 18.08 6.55
CA HIS A 62 -1.79 18.48 5.18
C HIS A 62 -1.21 17.31 4.37
N TRP A 63 -1.80 17.08 3.20
CA TRP A 63 -1.29 16.17 2.18
C TRP A 63 -0.82 16.97 0.98
N ILE A 64 0.30 16.56 0.40
CA ILE A 64 0.86 17.14 -0.82
C ILE A 64 1.01 16.04 -1.87
N PRO A 65 0.94 16.37 -3.17
CA PRO A 65 1.31 15.42 -4.22
C PRO A 65 2.74 14.90 -4.00
N SER A 66 2.97 13.64 -4.34
CA SER A 66 4.32 13.06 -4.34
C SER A 66 5.21 13.77 -5.37
N GLN A 67 6.53 13.55 -5.28
CA GLN A 67 7.47 14.11 -6.25
C GLN A 67 7.18 13.59 -7.67
N PRO A 68 7.41 14.38 -8.75
CA PRO A 68 7.04 13.98 -10.12
C PRO A 68 7.62 12.63 -10.58
N ASN A 69 8.80 12.24 -10.12
CA ASN A 69 9.43 10.94 -10.43
C ASN A 69 8.80 9.74 -9.71
N LEU A 70 7.90 9.98 -8.75
CA LEU A 70 7.14 8.98 -7.98
C LEU A 70 5.63 9.01 -8.29
N GLN A 71 5.21 9.75 -9.33
CA GLN A 71 3.80 9.81 -9.72
C GLN A 71 3.50 8.77 -10.81
N PRO A 72 2.42 7.98 -10.66
CA PRO A 72 1.96 7.10 -11.72
C PRO A 72 1.41 7.92 -12.90
N PRO A 73 1.29 7.32 -14.08
CA PRO A 73 0.60 7.98 -15.18
C PRO A 73 -0.86 8.25 -14.80
N ASN A 74 -1.40 9.37 -15.27
CA ASN A 74 -2.80 9.76 -15.13
C ASN A 74 -3.30 10.45 -16.40
N ASP A 75 -4.57 10.84 -16.44
CA ASP A 75 -5.22 11.47 -17.60
C ASP A 75 -4.51 12.73 -18.11
N THR A 76 -3.82 13.45 -17.23
CA THR A 76 -3.10 14.69 -17.57
C THR A 76 -1.61 14.46 -17.90
N SER A 77 -1.06 13.30 -17.50
CA SER A 77 0.33 12.93 -17.75
C SER A 77 0.46 11.42 -17.91
N LEU A 78 0.60 10.96 -19.15
CA LEU A 78 0.83 9.54 -19.47
C LEU A 78 2.24 9.05 -19.11
N LYS A 79 3.12 9.93 -18.62
CA LYS A 79 4.49 9.56 -18.26
C LYS A 79 4.52 9.04 -16.84
N GLN A 80 4.89 7.77 -16.70
CA GLN A 80 5.24 7.20 -15.40
C GLN A 80 6.53 7.82 -14.86
N GLY A 81 6.53 8.15 -13.56
CA GLY A 81 7.72 8.59 -12.86
C GLY A 81 8.85 7.55 -12.91
N SER A 82 10.08 8.01 -13.16
CA SER A 82 11.25 7.13 -13.37
C SER A 82 11.68 6.32 -12.13
N SER A 83 11.12 6.62 -10.96
CA SER A 83 11.48 5.99 -9.68
C SER A 83 10.41 5.02 -9.17
N LEU A 84 9.36 4.74 -9.94
CA LEU A 84 8.31 3.76 -9.60
C LEU A 84 8.70 2.31 -9.92
N GLY A 85 8.23 1.36 -9.10
CA GLY A 85 8.30 -0.08 -9.33
C GLY A 85 9.51 -0.81 -8.74
N GLY A 86 10.44 -0.08 -8.10
CA GLY A 86 11.66 -0.66 -7.54
C GLY A 86 12.53 -1.38 -8.59
N GLN A 87 13.65 -1.95 -8.14
CA GLN A 87 14.44 -2.90 -8.94
C GLN A 87 13.95 -4.35 -8.73
N SER A 88 13.45 -4.66 -7.53
CA SER A 88 12.94 -5.99 -7.20
C SER A 88 11.72 -5.91 -6.29
N THR A 89 10.80 -6.85 -6.47
CA THR A 89 9.57 -6.99 -5.69
C THR A 89 9.55 -8.33 -4.98
N THR A 90 9.40 -8.32 -3.66
CA THR A 90 9.25 -9.52 -2.83
C THR A 90 7.81 -9.61 -2.33
N PRO A 91 7.00 -10.58 -2.80
CA PRO A 91 5.65 -10.74 -2.29
C PRO A 91 5.68 -11.20 -0.83
N ILE A 92 4.79 -10.64 0.00
CA ILE A 92 4.64 -10.99 1.41
C ILE A 92 3.39 -11.86 1.62
N ARG A 93 2.22 -11.33 1.23
CA ARG A 93 0.92 -11.99 1.49
C ARG A 93 -0.20 -11.32 0.69
N SER A 94 -1.13 -12.12 0.19
CA SER A 94 -2.46 -11.68 -0.21
C SER A 94 -3.46 -12.03 0.91
N VAL A 95 -4.33 -11.08 1.26
CA VAL A 95 -5.33 -11.20 2.33
C VAL A 95 -6.72 -11.06 1.73
N GLN A 96 -7.60 -11.99 2.10
CA GLN A 96 -9.03 -11.93 1.84
C GLN A 96 -9.75 -12.43 3.08
N ALA A 97 -10.41 -11.52 3.81
CA ALA A 97 -11.11 -11.82 5.06
C ALA A 97 -12.31 -10.87 5.22
N GLY A 98 -13.53 -11.37 4.98
CA GLY A 98 -14.74 -10.53 4.97
C GLY A 98 -14.57 -9.29 4.07
N PRO A 99 -14.75 -8.06 4.59
CA PRO A 99 -14.59 -6.83 3.81
C PRO A 99 -13.12 -6.43 3.56
N LEU A 100 -12.14 -7.13 4.14
CA LEU A 100 -10.73 -6.80 4.02
C LEU A 100 -10.10 -7.58 2.86
N PHE A 101 -9.67 -6.85 1.83
CA PHE A 101 -8.89 -7.38 0.71
C PHE A 101 -7.69 -6.49 0.43
N PHE A 102 -6.48 -7.05 0.48
CA PHE A 102 -5.26 -6.35 0.07
C PHE A 102 -4.14 -7.34 -0.22
N GLU A 103 -3.13 -6.87 -0.95
CA GLU A 103 -1.87 -7.59 -1.13
C GLU A 103 -0.73 -6.75 -0.55
N CYS A 104 0.27 -7.43 0.02
CA CYS A 104 1.48 -6.80 0.55
C CYS A 104 2.71 -7.36 -0.13
N TRP A 105 3.61 -6.45 -0.48
CA TRP A 105 4.92 -6.75 -1.02
C TRP A 105 5.93 -5.71 -0.55
N ILE A 106 7.22 -6.02 -0.67
CA ILE A 106 8.32 -5.07 -0.46
C ILE A 106 8.98 -4.81 -1.81
N GLU A 107 9.14 -3.54 -2.15
CA GLU A 107 9.94 -3.09 -3.29
C GLU A 107 11.30 -2.59 -2.79
N GLN A 108 12.37 -2.95 -3.48
CA GLN A 108 13.73 -2.53 -3.15
C GLN A 108 14.37 -1.85 -4.35
N SER A 109 15.10 -0.76 -4.11
CA SER A 109 15.97 -0.14 -5.12
C SER A 109 17.19 -1.02 -5.41
N ALA A 110 17.97 -0.65 -6.42
CA ALA A 110 19.29 -1.22 -6.59
C ALA A 110 20.12 -1.03 -5.31
N PRO A 111 21.00 -2.00 -4.96
CA PRO A 111 21.96 -1.81 -3.90
C PRO A 111 22.76 -0.53 -4.17
N VAL A 112 22.89 0.33 -3.16
CA VAL A 112 23.79 1.48 -3.26
C VAL A 112 25.21 0.90 -3.37
N THR A 113 25.83 1.05 -4.53
CA THR A 113 27.23 0.68 -4.74
C THR A 113 28.07 1.87 -4.28
N SER A 114 28.81 1.69 -3.18
CA SER A 114 29.78 2.67 -2.68
C SER A 114 30.97 2.85 -3.62
#